data_AF-A0A7C1SR03-F1
#
_entry.id   AF-A0A7C1SR03-F1
#
_cell.length_a   1.000
_cell.length_b   1.000
_cell.length_c   1.000
_cell.angle_alpha   90.00
_cell.angle_beta   90.00
_cell.angle_gamma   90.00
#
_symmetry.space_group_name_H-M   'P 1'
#
loop_
_entity.id
_entity.type
_entity.pdbx_description
1 polymer ?
#
loop_
_entity_poly.entity_id
_entity_poly.type
_entity_poly.pdbx_seq_one_letter_code
_entity_poly.pdbx_strand_id
1 'polypeptide(L)'
;MAEYQRRKAAGEITFNGVNWVERGEQPSLQDISDRFEEIKKKVPDVLREARRLFPNESIIDLTKRIESTLGGDKKKEGTEPLTEPLTEPTTPKPPAPSATTSQPERERTRREEIDKIKEELGGGLPDPFSALEEFDRLRQEKGIVADEQELSALRNEALQGKQELRVFSSQQKGLPEAGRLGAIDEAERNLSFRLEGLAIRERAILDRINTKNAYINTVLDLGEDDYDRNYKEYTDEFNRNLQATKLYNEQLDDEQQDALTAFTTIANLFQDKQISQIDPALSTQIDTLSAKLGIPAGTLQNALLTQGKEKILAPISVTNETGGKDIYFFTQGAVRSV
;
A
#
# COMPACT_ATOMS: atom_id res chain seq x y z
N MET A 1 -2.72 14.66 -38.20
CA MET A 1 -1.40 14.03 -37.92
C MET A 1 -0.21 14.83 -38.47
N ALA A 2 -0.16 15.19 -39.76
CA ALA A 2 0.96 15.97 -40.30
C ALA A 2 1.11 17.38 -39.69
N GLU A 3 0.00 18.04 -39.39
CA GLU A 3 -0.02 19.36 -38.74
C GLU A 3 0.43 19.31 -37.27
N TYR A 4 0.08 18.23 -36.57
CA TYR A 4 0.53 17.97 -35.20
C TYR A 4 2.06 17.79 -35.13
N GLN A 5 2.64 17.03 -36.07
CA GLN A 5 4.09 16.85 -36.14
C GLN A 5 4.84 18.15 -36.48
N ARG A 6 4.26 19.01 -37.32
CA ARG A 6 4.82 20.36 -37.59
C ARG A 6 4.83 21.23 -36.34
N ARG A 7 3.73 21.27 -35.59
CA ARG A 7 3.63 22.10 -34.37
C ARG A 7 4.48 21.58 -33.22
N LYS A 8 4.67 20.26 -33.13
CA LYS A 8 5.63 19.62 -32.20
C LYS A 8 7.08 19.97 -32.56
N ALA A 9 7.45 19.93 -33.84
CA ALA A 9 8.79 20.30 -34.30
C ALA A 9 9.09 21.80 -34.15
N ALA A 10 8.07 22.65 -34.20
CA ALA A 10 8.17 24.09 -33.96
C ALA A 10 8.22 24.48 -32.46
N GLY A 11 8.11 23.52 -31.54
CA GLY A 11 8.13 23.78 -30.09
C GLY A 11 6.84 24.42 -29.55
N GLU A 12 5.78 24.55 -30.36
CA GLU A 12 4.49 25.14 -29.94
C GLU A 12 3.65 24.21 -29.05
N ILE A 13 3.98 22.92 -29.02
CA ILE A 13 3.28 21.91 -28.22
C ILE A 13 4.30 21.27 -27.27
N THR A 14 4.50 21.89 -26.11
CA THR A 14 5.15 21.26 -24.97
C THR A 14 4.08 20.59 -24.11
N PHE A 15 3.94 19.27 -24.25
CA PHE A 15 3.11 18.46 -23.34
C PHE A 15 3.98 17.95 -22.19
N ASN A 16 4.54 18.88 -21.41
CA ASN A 16 5.16 18.58 -20.13
C ASN A 16 4.24 19.12 -19.04
N GLY A 17 3.52 18.22 -18.39
CA GLY A 17 2.86 18.50 -17.13
C GLY A 17 3.92 18.86 -16.09
N VAL A 18 3.81 20.08 -15.57
CA VAL A 18 4.42 20.54 -14.32
C VAL A 18 5.94 20.75 -14.35
N ASN A 19 6.36 21.90 -14.89
CA ASN A 19 7.65 22.52 -14.52
C ASN A 19 7.36 23.89 -13.88
N TRP A 20 7.14 23.90 -12.56
CA TRP A 20 7.10 25.14 -11.76
C TRP A 20 8.50 25.61 -11.34
N VAL A 21 9.55 24.89 -11.76
CA VAL A 21 10.92 25.12 -11.30
C VAL A 21 11.63 26.22 -12.09
N GLU A 22 11.14 26.62 -13.25
CA GLU A 22 11.87 27.57 -14.12
C GLU A 22 11.57 29.05 -13.88
N ARG A 23 10.64 29.43 -12.98
CA ARG A 23 10.30 30.86 -12.75
C ARG A 23 10.39 31.36 -11.32
N GLY A 24 10.70 30.52 -10.33
CA GLY A 24 10.91 30.97 -8.94
C GLY A 24 9.68 31.57 -8.24
N GLU A 25 8.50 31.58 -8.87
CA GLU A 25 7.25 32.06 -8.29
C GLU A 25 6.37 30.87 -7.90
N GLN A 26 5.98 30.80 -6.63
CA GLN A 26 4.99 29.83 -6.17
C GLN A 26 3.60 30.28 -6.63
N PRO A 27 2.81 29.41 -7.30
CA PRO A 27 1.46 29.75 -7.70
C PRO A 27 0.58 29.99 -6.48
N SER A 28 -0.38 30.92 -6.61
CA SER A 28 -1.35 31.14 -5.55
C SER A 28 -2.32 29.96 -5.45
N LEU A 29 -2.95 29.77 -4.29
CA LEU A 29 -4.01 28.76 -4.12
C LEU A 29 -5.17 28.96 -5.10
N GLN A 30 -5.41 30.21 -5.52
CA GLN A 30 -6.42 30.52 -6.53
C GLN A 30 -6.03 29.98 -7.91
N ASP A 31 -4.76 30.13 -8.31
CA ASP A 31 -4.25 29.59 -9.59
C ASP A 31 -4.33 28.06 -9.65
N ILE A 32 -4.13 27.39 -8.51
CA ILE A 32 -4.27 25.94 -8.40
C ILE A 32 -5.75 25.53 -8.54
N SER A 33 -6.65 26.26 -7.86
CA SER A 33 -8.10 26.01 -7.88
C SER A 33 -8.71 26.20 -9.28
N ASP A 34 -8.42 27.34 -9.93
CA ASP A 34 -8.95 27.66 -11.25
C ASP A 34 -8.51 26.64 -12.31
N ARG A 35 -7.28 26.14 -12.17
CA ARG A 35 -6.72 25.14 -13.08
C ARG A 35 -7.24 23.73 -12.81
N PHE A 36 -7.58 23.40 -11.56
CA PHE A 36 -8.29 22.16 -11.22
C PHE A 36 -9.69 22.14 -11.85
N GLU A 37 -10.40 23.26 -11.83
CA GLU A 37 -11.70 23.40 -12.51
C GLU A 37 -11.57 23.35 -14.05
N GLU A 38 -10.49 23.86 -14.61
CA GLU A 38 -10.19 23.70 -16.05
C GLU A 38 -9.95 22.23 -16.43
N ILE A 39 -9.23 21.48 -15.58
CA ILE A 39 -8.99 20.04 -15.78
C ILE A 39 -10.30 19.26 -15.69
N LYS A 40 -11.13 19.51 -14.67
CA LYS A 40 -12.45 18.88 -14.53
C LYS A 40 -13.32 19.04 -15.77
N LYS A 41 -13.27 20.20 -16.43
CA LYS A 41 -14.02 20.45 -17.69
C LYS A 41 -13.51 19.61 -18.86
N LYS A 42 -12.22 19.28 -18.91
CA LYS A 42 -11.59 18.52 -20.01
C LYS A 42 -11.68 17.00 -19.82
N VAL A 43 -11.77 16.51 -18.57
CA VAL A 43 -11.84 15.08 -18.26
C VAL A 43 -12.98 14.34 -18.99
N PRO A 44 -14.23 14.86 -19.06
CA PRO A 44 -15.31 14.20 -19.79
C PRO A 44 -15.03 14.02 -21.29
N ASP A 45 -14.38 14.99 -21.92
CA ASP A 45 -14.06 14.92 -23.36
C ASP A 45 -12.94 13.92 -23.63
N VAL A 46 -11.92 13.87 -22.77
CA VAL A 46 -10.85 12.86 -22.83
C VAL A 46 -11.42 11.46 -22.65
N LEU A 47 -12.33 11.25 -21.69
CA LEU A 47 -13.00 9.97 -21.48
C LEU A 47 -13.90 9.59 -22.66
N ARG A 48 -14.58 10.56 -23.28
CA ARG A 48 -15.40 10.33 -24.48
C ARG A 48 -14.55 9.89 -25.67
N GLU A 49 -13.39 10.52 -25.87
CA GLU A 49 -12.46 10.17 -26.95
C GLU A 49 -11.75 8.84 -26.70
N ALA A 50 -11.35 8.56 -25.46
CA ALA A 50 -10.79 7.27 -25.04
C ALA A 50 -11.78 6.12 -25.28
N ARG A 51 -13.06 6.31 -24.92
CA ARG A 51 -14.11 5.31 -25.18
C ARG A 51 -14.39 5.09 -26.68
N ARG A 52 -14.14 6.10 -27.52
CA ARG A 52 -14.22 5.97 -28.98
C ARG A 52 -13.08 5.12 -29.54
N LEU A 53 -11.87 5.29 -28.99
CA LEU A 53 -10.67 4.60 -29.45
C LEU A 53 -10.56 3.17 -28.91
N PHE A 54 -11.13 2.92 -27.73
CA PHE A 54 -11.07 1.63 -27.03
C PHE A 54 -12.46 1.19 -26.55
N PRO A 55 -13.36 0.76 -27.45
CA PRO A 55 -14.75 0.47 -27.11
C PRO A 55 -14.93 -0.75 -26.18
N ASN A 56 -13.91 -1.60 -26.05
CA ASN A 56 -13.95 -2.85 -25.30
C ASN A 56 -13.12 -2.81 -24.00
N GLU A 57 -12.45 -1.70 -23.69
CA GLU A 57 -11.71 -1.55 -22.43
C GLU A 57 -12.63 -1.00 -21.33
N SER A 58 -12.47 -1.50 -20.10
CA SER A 58 -13.20 -0.97 -18.96
C SER A 58 -12.72 0.45 -18.64
N ILE A 59 -13.58 1.28 -18.02
CA ILE A 59 -13.22 2.65 -17.62
C ILE A 59 -12.01 2.64 -16.67
N ILE A 60 -11.88 1.61 -15.83
CA ILE A 60 -10.77 1.45 -14.88
C ILE A 60 -9.45 1.20 -15.62
N ASP A 61 -9.46 0.37 -16.66
CA ASP A 61 -8.26 0.07 -17.45
C ASP A 61 -7.82 1.29 -18.29
N LEU A 62 -8.80 2.04 -18.80
CA LEU A 62 -8.56 3.31 -19.50
C LEU A 62 -7.88 4.34 -18.60
N THR A 63 -8.34 4.49 -17.35
CA THR A 63 -7.75 5.43 -16.38
C THR A 63 -6.30 5.05 -16.05
N LYS A 64 -6.03 3.77 -15.77
CA LYS A 64 -4.66 3.27 -15.51
C LYS A 64 -3.72 3.49 -16.70
N ARG A 65 -4.23 3.34 -17.92
CA ARG A 65 -3.46 3.57 -19.15
C ARG A 65 -3.12 5.05 -19.34
N ILE A 66 -4.06 5.93 -19.06
CA ILE A 66 -3.85 7.39 -19.08
C ILE A 66 -2.81 7.78 -18.01
N GLU A 67 -2.88 7.21 -16.81
CA GLU A 67 -1.89 7.43 -15.75
C GLU A 67 -0.49 6.94 -16.16
N SER A 68 -0.40 5.76 -16.78
CA SER A 68 0.88 5.21 -17.25
C SER A 68 1.53 6.04 -18.37
N THR A 69 0.73 6.69 -19.21
CA THR A 69 1.23 7.55 -20.30
C THR A 69 1.57 8.96 -19.82
N LEU A 70 0.99 9.42 -18.71
CA LEU A 70 1.32 10.69 -18.06
C LEU A 70 2.54 10.60 -17.13
N GLY A 71 2.82 9.43 -16.56
CA GLY A 71 3.92 9.19 -15.61
C GLY A 71 5.30 8.97 -16.24
N GLY A 72 5.72 9.83 -17.17
CA GLY A 72 6.92 9.69 -18.00
C GLY A 72 8.17 9.10 -17.32
N ASP A 73 8.74 8.09 -17.99
CA ASP A 73 10.01 7.42 -17.68
C ASP A 73 11.14 8.42 -17.36
N LYS A 74 11.56 8.46 -16.10
CA LYS A 74 12.82 9.10 -15.69
C LYS A 74 14.00 8.21 -16.10
N LYS A 75 14.41 8.28 -17.37
CA LYS A 75 15.72 7.77 -17.81
C LYS A 75 16.84 8.66 -17.24
N LYS A 76 17.66 8.11 -16.36
CA LYS A 76 18.95 8.68 -15.96
C LYS A 76 19.95 8.49 -17.10
N GLU A 77 20.24 9.55 -17.85
CA GLU A 77 21.46 9.65 -18.65
C GLU A 77 22.55 10.29 -17.79
N GLY A 78 23.61 9.52 -17.51
CA GLY A 78 24.83 9.99 -16.88
C GLY A 78 25.99 9.70 -17.83
N THR A 79 26.51 10.75 -18.43
CA THR A 79 27.67 10.77 -19.32
C THR A 79 28.88 11.22 -18.50
N GLU A 80 29.93 10.41 -18.38
CA GLU A 80 31.28 10.92 -18.07
C GLU A 80 32.37 10.15 -18.82
N PRO A 81 33.51 10.82 -19.14
CA PRO A 81 34.43 10.41 -20.19
C PRO A 81 35.64 9.62 -19.70
N LEU A 82 36.22 8.84 -20.64
CA LEU A 82 37.49 8.13 -20.51
C LEU A 82 38.66 9.07 -20.22
N THR A 83 39.43 8.76 -19.17
CA THR A 83 40.89 9.01 -19.13
C THR A 83 41.57 8.02 -18.18
N GLU A 84 42.35 7.09 -18.72
CA GLU A 84 43.43 6.40 -17.99
C GLU A 84 44.65 7.33 -17.90
N PRO A 85 45.54 7.18 -16.88
CA PRO A 85 46.71 6.33 -17.12
C PRO A 85 47.33 5.59 -15.89
N LEU A 86 48.03 4.49 -16.22
CA LEU A 86 49.27 3.94 -15.64
C LEU A 86 49.27 3.29 -14.23
N THR A 87 49.09 1.96 -14.28
CA THR A 87 49.80 0.85 -13.61
C THR A 87 50.84 1.14 -12.50
N GLU A 88 50.59 0.55 -11.32
CA GLU A 88 51.60 -0.11 -10.47
C GLU A 88 51.23 -1.60 -10.29
N PRO A 89 52.19 -2.54 -10.29
CA PRO A 89 51.90 -3.97 -10.22
C PRO A 89 51.66 -4.40 -8.77
N THR A 90 50.41 -4.35 -8.33
CA THR A 90 50.00 -5.07 -7.12
C THR A 90 49.62 -6.50 -7.50
N THR A 91 50.32 -7.43 -6.89
CA THR A 91 50.13 -8.88 -6.97
C THR A 91 48.65 -9.23 -6.77
N PRO A 92 48.05 -10.13 -7.58
CA PRO A 92 46.65 -10.49 -7.43
C PRO A 92 46.45 -11.22 -6.09
N LYS A 93 45.89 -10.52 -5.11
CA LYS A 93 45.28 -11.14 -3.93
C LYS A 93 44.06 -11.94 -4.44
N PRO A 94 43.97 -13.25 -4.16
CA PRO A 94 42.82 -14.06 -4.57
C PRO A 94 41.52 -13.41 -4.06
N PRO A 95 40.48 -13.29 -4.90
CA PRO A 95 39.18 -12.80 -4.43
C PRO A 95 38.69 -13.73 -3.32
N ALA A 96 38.32 -13.16 -2.19
CA ALA A 96 37.68 -13.89 -1.11
C ALA A 96 36.45 -14.62 -1.69
N PRO A 97 36.27 -15.93 -1.43
CA PRO A 97 35.12 -16.65 -1.93
C PRO A 97 33.85 -16.06 -1.30
N SER A 98 33.00 -15.49 -2.15
CA SER A 98 31.64 -15.06 -1.81
C SER A 98 30.86 -16.26 -1.28
N ALA A 99 30.62 -16.30 0.03
CA ALA A 99 29.74 -17.25 0.69
C ALA A 99 28.30 -17.04 0.17
N THR A 100 27.98 -17.78 -0.89
CA THR A 100 26.71 -17.68 -1.58
C THR A 100 25.86 -18.86 -1.12
N THR A 101 25.26 -18.79 0.08
CA THR A 101 24.02 -19.55 0.30
C THR A 101 23.08 -19.20 -0.85
N SER A 102 22.55 -20.22 -1.52
CA SER A 102 21.81 -20.07 -2.75
C SER A 102 20.70 -19.03 -2.54
N GLN A 103 20.61 -18.01 -3.41
CA GLN A 103 19.53 -17.01 -3.37
C GLN A 103 18.13 -17.63 -3.09
N PRO A 104 17.75 -18.79 -3.68
CA PRO A 104 16.46 -19.41 -3.39
C PRO A 104 16.26 -19.87 -1.94
N GLU A 105 17.29 -20.35 -1.23
CA GLU A 105 17.16 -20.71 0.18
C GLU A 105 16.98 -19.48 1.06
N ARG A 106 17.74 -18.41 0.83
CA ARG A 106 17.56 -17.15 1.58
C ARG A 106 16.16 -16.56 1.37
N GLU A 107 15.63 -16.67 0.15
CA GLU A 107 14.27 -16.24 -0.16
C GLU A 107 13.21 -17.10 0.54
N ARG A 108 13.45 -18.40 0.69
CA ARG A 108 12.56 -19.31 1.41
C ARG A 108 12.52 -19.00 2.91
N THR A 109 13.68 -18.83 3.55
CA THR A 109 13.75 -18.48 4.98
C THR A 109 13.13 -17.10 5.24
N ARG A 110 13.36 -16.12 4.35
CA ARG A 110 12.69 -14.81 4.43
C ARG A 110 11.18 -14.90 4.31
N ARG A 111 10.65 -15.77 3.44
CA ARG A 111 9.20 -15.98 3.32
C ARG A 111 8.62 -16.61 4.59
N GLU A 112 9.28 -17.63 5.12
CA GLU A 112 8.88 -18.29 6.37
C GLU A 112 8.91 -17.32 7.57
N GLU A 113 9.91 -16.43 7.64
CA GLU A 113 9.97 -15.36 8.65
C GLU A 113 8.86 -14.32 8.47
N ILE A 114 8.58 -13.88 7.24
CA ILE A 114 7.50 -12.93 6.95
C ILE A 114 6.15 -13.52 7.35
N ASP A 115 5.92 -14.80 7.05
CA ASP A 115 4.67 -15.47 7.40
C ASP A 115 4.55 -15.69 8.91
N LYS A 116 5.68 -15.93 9.61
CA LYS A 116 5.72 -15.99 11.07
C LYS A 116 5.45 -14.62 11.72
N ILE A 117 5.99 -13.53 11.17
CA ILE A 117 5.71 -12.16 11.64
C ILE A 117 4.22 -11.83 11.49
N LYS A 118 3.59 -12.25 10.39
CA LYS A 118 2.14 -12.10 10.20
C LYS A 118 1.34 -12.89 11.24
N GLU A 119 1.81 -14.07 11.63
CA GLU A 119 1.16 -14.93 12.63
C GLU A 119 1.35 -14.39 14.06
N GLU A 120 2.54 -13.89 14.39
CA GLU A 120 2.88 -13.29 15.70
C GLU A 120 2.18 -11.95 15.95
N LEU A 121 1.84 -11.20 14.90
CA LEU A 121 1.04 -9.97 15.01
C LEU A 121 -0.40 -10.23 15.49
N GLY A 122 -0.86 -11.49 15.54
CA GLY A 122 -2.09 -11.91 16.25
C GLY A 122 -3.41 -11.38 15.69
N GLY A 123 -3.39 -10.36 14.86
CA GLY A 123 -4.49 -9.82 14.08
C GLY A 123 -4.13 -9.89 12.61
N GLY A 124 -4.98 -10.56 11.83
CA GLY A 124 -4.91 -10.44 10.38
C GLY A 124 -5.06 -8.98 9.95
N LEU A 125 -4.90 -8.71 8.65
CA LEU A 125 -5.25 -7.40 8.08
C LEU A 125 -6.62 -6.96 8.63
N PRO A 126 -6.80 -5.69 9.04
CA PRO A 126 -8.10 -5.19 9.44
C PRO A 126 -9.15 -5.53 8.38
N ASP A 127 -10.32 -6.00 8.80
CA ASP A 127 -11.40 -6.31 7.86
C ASP A 127 -11.74 -5.05 7.05
N PRO A 128 -11.93 -5.16 5.72
CA PRO A 128 -12.19 -4.02 4.88
C PRO A 128 -13.49 -3.32 5.31
N PHE A 129 -13.43 -2.02 5.57
CA PHE A 129 -14.62 -1.23 5.84
C PHE A 129 -15.47 -1.08 4.56
N SER A 130 -16.68 -1.64 4.58
CA SER A 130 -17.64 -1.53 3.48
C SER A 130 -18.63 -0.40 3.74
N ALA A 131 -18.28 0.83 3.33
CA ALA A 131 -19.11 2.01 3.51
C ALA A 131 -20.53 1.84 2.92
N LEU A 132 -20.66 1.10 1.81
CA LEU A 132 -21.95 0.87 1.15
C LEU A 132 -22.87 -0.03 1.98
N GLU A 133 -22.35 -1.14 2.50
CA GLU A 133 -23.13 -2.06 3.32
C GLU A 133 -23.55 -1.41 4.64
N GLU A 134 -22.62 -0.66 5.23
CA GLU A 134 -22.88 0.08 6.46
C GLU A 134 -23.91 1.20 6.26
N PHE A 135 -23.84 1.91 5.13
CA PHE A 135 -24.83 2.91 4.76
C PHE A 135 -26.24 2.31 4.64
N ASP A 136 -26.38 1.20 3.90
CA ASP A 136 -27.68 0.54 3.71
C ASP A 136 -28.23 -0.01 5.03
N ARG A 137 -27.37 -0.61 5.86
CA ARG A 137 -27.71 -1.07 7.21
C ARG A 137 -28.23 0.08 8.07
N LEU A 138 -27.52 1.21 8.11
CA LEU A 138 -27.90 2.37 8.90
C LEU A 138 -29.17 3.05 8.39
N ARG A 139 -29.40 3.12 7.08
CA ARG A 139 -30.67 3.66 6.54
C ARG A 139 -31.88 2.84 6.96
N GLN A 140 -31.74 1.52 6.98
CA GLN A 140 -32.78 0.62 7.46
C GLN A 140 -32.97 0.76 8.98
N GLU A 141 -31.89 0.72 9.75
CA GLU A 141 -31.91 0.81 11.21
C GLU A 141 -32.51 2.13 11.71
N LYS A 142 -32.14 3.26 11.08
CA LYS A 142 -32.66 4.59 11.44
C LYS A 142 -34.06 4.85 10.85
N GLY A 143 -34.63 3.91 10.09
CA GLY A 143 -35.97 4.04 9.53
C GLY A 143 -36.10 5.18 8.51
N ILE A 144 -35.04 5.49 7.76
CA ILE A 144 -35.10 6.53 6.71
C ILE A 144 -36.08 6.10 5.61
N VAL A 145 -36.10 4.81 5.28
CA VAL A 145 -37.02 4.25 4.28
C VAL A 145 -38.49 4.46 4.69
N ALA A 146 -38.81 4.33 5.98
CA ALA A 146 -40.16 4.57 6.49
C ALA A 146 -40.53 6.07 6.38
N ASP A 147 -39.59 6.96 6.68
CA ASP A 147 -39.77 8.41 6.54
C ASP A 147 -39.99 8.83 5.08
N GLU A 148 -39.26 8.23 4.14
CA GLU A 148 -39.42 8.48 2.70
C GLU A 148 -40.79 8.01 2.19
N GLN A 149 -41.28 6.87 2.69
CA GLN A 149 -42.62 6.38 2.39
C GLN A 149 -43.70 7.30 2.96
N GLU A 150 -43.55 7.75 4.20
CA GLU A 150 -44.45 8.71 4.84
C GLU A 150 -44.49 10.04 4.08
N LEU A 151 -43.33 10.55 3.65
CA LEU A 151 -43.22 11.75 2.83
C LEU A 151 -43.94 11.60 1.49
N SER A 152 -43.79 10.44 0.83
CA SER A 152 -44.51 10.13 -0.41
C SER A 152 -46.02 10.10 -0.19
N ALA A 153 -46.48 9.50 0.92
CA ALA A 153 -47.88 9.44 1.28
C ALA A 153 -48.48 10.84 1.52
N LEU A 154 -47.80 11.72 2.25
CA LEU A 154 -48.26 13.10 2.48
C LEU A 154 -48.39 13.89 1.17
N ARG A 155 -47.42 13.74 0.27
CA ARG A 155 -47.47 14.40 -1.06
C ARG A 155 -48.65 13.91 -1.89
N ASN A 156 -48.93 12.60 -1.85
CA ASN A 156 -50.09 12.02 -2.52
C ASN A 156 -51.40 12.52 -1.90
N GLU A 157 -51.49 12.62 -0.58
CA GLU A 157 -52.66 13.18 0.11
C GLU A 157 -52.90 14.64 -0.29
N ALA A 158 -51.85 15.46 -0.36
CA ALA A 158 -51.94 16.85 -0.80
C ALA A 158 -52.43 16.97 -2.26
N LEU A 159 -51.99 16.07 -3.14
CA LEU A 159 -52.46 16.01 -4.53
C LEU A 159 -53.93 15.57 -4.61
N GLN A 160 -54.33 14.57 -3.83
CA GLN A 160 -55.72 14.11 -3.75
C GLN A 160 -56.64 15.23 -3.28
N GLY A 161 -56.28 15.98 -2.23
CA GLY A 161 -57.08 17.11 -1.76
C GLY A 161 -57.29 18.20 -2.83
N LYS A 162 -56.26 18.49 -3.65
CA LYS A 162 -56.39 19.41 -4.78
C LYS A 162 -57.29 18.87 -5.89
N GLN A 163 -57.26 17.57 -6.13
CA GLN A 163 -58.14 16.91 -7.10
C GLN A 163 -59.59 16.90 -6.61
N GLU A 164 -59.83 16.62 -5.34
CA GLU A 164 -61.15 16.69 -4.70
C GLU A 164 -61.77 18.08 -4.86
N LEU A 165 -61.01 19.15 -4.62
CA LEU A 165 -61.48 20.52 -4.83
C LEU A 165 -61.83 20.79 -6.30
N ARG A 166 -61.03 20.31 -7.25
CA ARG A 166 -61.34 20.47 -8.68
C ARG A 166 -62.64 19.75 -9.05
N VAL A 167 -62.84 18.54 -8.53
CA VAL A 167 -64.08 17.77 -8.74
C VAL A 167 -65.26 18.50 -8.10
N PHE A 168 -65.12 18.96 -6.86
CA PHE A 168 -66.13 19.74 -6.15
C PHE A 168 -66.54 20.98 -6.94
N SER A 169 -65.58 21.81 -7.36
CA SER A 169 -65.83 23.00 -8.18
C SER A 169 -66.57 22.69 -9.48
N SER A 170 -66.24 21.57 -10.13
CA SER A 170 -66.91 21.14 -11.37
C SER A 170 -68.36 20.69 -11.17
N GLN A 171 -68.71 20.18 -9.98
CA GLN A 171 -70.05 19.70 -9.63
C GLN A 171 -71.01 20.87 -9.30
N GLN A 172 -70.49 22.04 -8.90
CA GLN A 172 -71.30 23.20 -8.52
C GLN A 172 -71.87 24.01 -9.70
N LYS A 173 -71.85 23.48 -10.93
CA LYS A 173 -72.30 24.19 -12.15
C LYS A 173 -73.81 24.51 -12.20
N GLY A 174 -74.63 23.92 -11.33
CA GLY A 174 -76.09 24.13 -11.30
C GLY A 174 -76.59 25.18 -10.29
N LEU A 175 -75.70 25.74 -9.48
CA LEU A 175 -76.08 26.74 -8.46
C LEU A 175 -76.08 28.17 -9.05
N PRO A 176 -76.89 29.08 -8.47
CA PRO A 176 -76.77 30.52 -8.73
C PRO A 176 -75.32 30.97 -8.47
N GLU A 177 -74.80 31.86 -9.32
CA GLU A 177 -73.38 32.22 -9.34
C GLU A 177 -72.84 32.69 -7.99
N ALA A 178 -73.62 33.50 -7.25
CA ALA A 178 -73.26 33.97 -5.92
C ALA A 178 -73.14 32.83 -4.89
N GLY A 179 -74.04 31.85 -4.93
CA GLY A 179 -73.99 30.69 -4.04
C GLY A 179 -72.86 29.73 -4.41
N ARG A 180 -72.59 29.57 -5.71
CA ARG A 180 -71.47 28.77 -6.22
C ARG A 180 -70.12 29.31 -5.74
N LEU A 181 -69.90 30.62 -5.89
CA LEU A 181 -68.63 31.26 -5.50
C LEU A 181 -68.39 31.15 -4.00
N GLY A 182 -69.41 31.40 -3.17
CA GLY A 182 -69.28 31.24 -1.71
C GLY A 182 -68.95 29.80 -1.29
N ALA A 183 -69.60 28.80 -1.89
CA ALA A 183 -69.34 27.40 -1.57
C ALA A 183 -67.92 26.95 -1.99
N ILE A 184 -67.42 27.45 -3.13
CA ILE A 184 -66.05 27.17 -3.57
C ILE A 184 -65.03 27.84 -2.65
N ASP A 185 -65.23 29.10 -2.27
CA ASP A 185 -64.31 29.85 -1.38
C ASP A 185 -64.20 29.19 0.00
N GLU A 186 -65.32 28.72 0.57
CA GLU A 186 -65.30 27.97 1.84
C GLU A 186 -64.55 26.63 1.71
N ALA A 187 -64.77 25.90 0.61
CA ALA A 187 -64.04 24.66 0.34
C ALA A 187 -62.54 24.89 0.12
N GLU A 188 -62.16 25.97 -0.58
CA GLU A 188 -60.78 26.40 -0.77
C GLU A 188 -60.12 26.76 0.55
N ARG A 189 -60.81 27.50 1.42
CA ARG A 189 -60.32 27.85 2.75
C ARG A 189 -60.08 26.60 3.60
N ASN A 190 -61.02 25.65 3.62
CA ASN A 190 -60.87 24.40 4.34
C ASN A 190 -59.71 23.54 3.80
N LEU A 191 -59.56 23.46 2.47
CA LEU A 191 -58.43 22.78 1.86
C LEU A 191 -57.11 23.47 2.19
N SER A 192 -57.07 24.80 2.19
CA SER A 192 -55.88 25.59 2.52
C SER A 192 -55.34 25.24 3.91
N PHE A 193 -56.22 25.20 4.92
CA PHE A 193 -55.83 24.78 6.28
C PHE A 193 -55.28 23.34 6.32
N ARG A 194 -55.89 22.41 5.57
CA ARG A 194 -55.41 21.04 5.49
C ARG A 194 -54.03 20.96 4.81
N LEU A 195 -53.84 21.69 3.70
CA LEU A 195 -52.57 21.75 2.97
C LEU A 195 -51.46 22.38 3.81
N GLU A 196 -51.77 23.41 4.60
CA GLU A 196 -50.82 24.00 5.55
C GLU A 196 -50.39 22.96 6.60
N GLY A 197 -51.34 22.24 7.19
CA GLY A 197 -51.04 21.15 8.12
C GLY A 197 -50.17 20.04 7.52
N LEU A 198 -50.45 19.65 6.26
CA LEU A 198 -49.63 18.68 5.52
C LEU A 198 -48.22 19.24 5.23
N ALA A 199 -48.09 20.52 4.87
CA ALA A 199 -46.81 21.15 4.60
C ALA A 199 -45.92 21.24 5.85
N ILE A 200 -46.50 21.51 7.02
CA ILE A 200 -45.77 21.49 8.30
C ILE A 200 -45.25 20.09 8.60
N ARG A 201 -46.06 19.05 8.39
CA ARG A 201 -45.64 17.65 8.57
C ARG A 201 -44.57 17.24 7.57
N GLU A 202 -44.72 17.60 6.29
CA GLU A 202 -43.71 17.37 5.27
C GLU A 202 -42.36 17.97 5.67
N ARG A 203 -42.36 19.22 6.15
CA ARG A 203 -41.13 19.86 6.63
C ARG A 203 -40.51 19.12 7.80
N ALA A 204 -41.31 18.70 8.78
CA ALA A 204 -40.82 17.94 9.93
C ALA A 204 -40.18 16.60 9.52
N ILE A 205 -40.76 15.89 8.54
CA ILE A 205 -40.19 14.65 8.01
C ILE A 205 -38.90 14.92 7.23
N LEU A 206 -38.87 15.97 6.40
CA LEU A 206 -37.66 16.36 5.67
C LEU A 206 -36.52 16.70 6.65
N ASP A 207 -36.79 17.47 7.69
CA ASP A 207 -35.81 17.79 8.73
C ASP A 207 -35.32 16.50 9.42
N ARG A 208 -36.22 15.57 9.74
CA ARG A 208 -35.87 14.25 10.31
C ARG A 208 -34.98 13.42 9.40
N ILE A 209 -35.29 13.35 8.09
CA ILE A 209 -34.47 12.66 7.09
C ILE A 209 -33.09 13.30 7.00
N ASN A 210 -33.03 14.63 6.95
CA ASN A 210 -31.76 15.37 6.87
C ASN A 210 -30.89 15.14 8.11
N THR A 211 -31.46 15.18 9.31
CA THR A 211 -30.74 14.86 10.55
C THR A 211 -30.22 13.42 10.56
N LYS A 212 -31.04 12.46 10.14
CA LYS A 212 -30.62 11.04 10.06
C LYS A 212 -29.51 10.85 9.03
N ASN A 213 -29.60 11.47 7.86
CA ASN A 213 -28.53 11.42 6.84
C ASN A 213 -27.23 12.06 7.34
N ALA A 214 -27.30 13.20 8.04
CA ALA A 214 -26.12 13.82 8.63
C ALA A 214 -25.45 12.88 9.65
N TYR A 215 -26.24 12.22 10.49
CA TYR A 215 -25.73 11.21 11.43
C TYR A 215 -25.07 10.03 10.70
N ILE A 216 -25.70 9.49 9.65
CA ILE A 216 -25.14 8.38 8.86
C ILE A 216 -23.79 8.77 8.27
N ASN A 217 -23.69 9.95 7.66
CA ASN A 217 -22.43 10.43 7.10
C ASN A 217 -21.34 10.53 8.18
N THR A 218 -21.65 11.09 9.35
CA THR A 218 -20.68 11.14 10.46
C THR A 218 -20.22 9.75 10.91
N VAL A 219 -21.13 8.76 10.96
CA VAL A 219 -20.76 7.39 11.33
C VAL A 219 -19.88 6.74 10.26
N LEU A 220 -20.17 6.98 8.98
CA LEU A 220 -19.34 6.46 7.87
C LEU A 220 -17.95 7.08 7.87
N ASP A 221 -17.86 8.40 8.04
CA ASP A 221 -16.57 9.11 8.12
C ASP A 221 -15.72 8.57 9.27
N LEU A 222 -16.33 8.36 10.46
CA LEU A 222 -15.64 7.75 11.61
C LEU A 222 -15.22 6.29 11.34
N GLY A 223 -16.04 5.51 10.64
CA GLY A 223 -15.72 4.14 10.27
C GLY A 223 -14.54 4.06 9.29
N GLU A 224 -14.48 4.97 8.32
CA GLU A 224 -13.35 5.11 7.39
C GLU A 224 -12.07 5.53 8.12
N ASP A 225 -12.16 6.54 8.99
CA ASP A 225 -11.04 7.00 9.81
C ASP A 225 -10.47 5.89 10.72
N ASP A 226 -11.35 5.09 11.34
CA ASP A 226 -10.94 3.98 12.20
C ASP A 226 -10.31 2.85 11.39
N TYR A 227 -10.83 2.52 10.20
CA TYR A 227 -10.19 1.56 9.30
C TYR A 227 -8.80 2.04 8.86
N ASP A 228 -8.68 3.28 8.42
CA ASP A 228 -7.42 3.88 7.99
C ASP A 228 -6.39 3.93 9.12
N ARG A 229 -6.83 4.23 10.35
CA ARG A 229 -5.97 4.20 11.54
C ARG A 229 -5.50 2.78 11.83
N ASN A 230 -6.40 1.82 11.89
CA ASN A 230 -6.07 0.41 12.14
C ASN A 230 -5.12 -0.16 11.06
N TYR A 231 -5.34 0.21 9.80
CA TYR A 231 -4.49 -0.20 8.69
C TYR A 231 -3.08 0.41 8.79
N LYS A 232 -2.97 1.70 9.16
CA LYS A 232 -1.67 2.35 9.39
C LYS A 232 -0.94 1.74 10.57
N GLU A 233 -1.62 1.52 11.70
CA GLU A 233 -1.04 0.88 12.89
C GLU A 233 -0.53 -0.53 12.57
N TYR A 234 -1.33 -1.35 11.88
CA TYR A 234 -0.91 -2.66 11.40
C TYR A 234 0.34 -2.58 10.50
N THR A 235 0.34 -1.67 9.53
CA THR A 235 1.44 -1.50 8.59
C THR A 235 2.72 -1.04 9.31
N ASP A 236 2.60 -0.15 10.30
CA ASP A 236 3.72 0.34 11.10
C ASP A 236 4.31 -0.75 11.99
N GLU A 237 3.48 -1.54 12.65
CA GLU A 237 3.94 -2.70 13.44
C GLU A 237 4.59 -3.76 12.56
N PHE A 238 4.00 -4.08 11.41
CA PHE A 238 4.59 -4.99 10.44
C PHE A 238 5.96 -4.51 9.96
N ASN A 239 6.08 -3.23 9.58
CA ASN A 239 7.34 -2.65 9.14
C ASN A 239 8.39 -2.61 10.26
N ARG A 240 7.98 -2.30 11.50
CA ARG A 240 8.87 -2.32 12.67
C ARG A 240 9.39 -3.74 12.93
N ASN A 241 8.52 -4.74 12.91
CA ASN A 241 8.91 -6.14 13.11
C ASN A 241 9.83 -6.62 11.98
N LEU A 242 9.52 -6.27 10.72
CA LEU A 242 10.38 -6.59 9.59
C LEU A 242 11.78 -5.94 9.72
N GLN A 243 11.85 -4.68 10.18
CA GLN A 243 13.13 -4.02 10.45
C GLN A 243 13.88 -4.67 11.61
N ALA A 244 13.19 -5.04 12.69
CA ALA A 244 13.78 -5.74 13.82
C ALA A 244 14.36 -7.10 13.40
N THR A 245 13.65 -7.87 12.58
CA THR A 245 14.15 -9.13 12.03
C THR A 245 15.35 -8.92 11.11
N LYS A 246 15.34 -7.88 10.26
CA LYS A 246 16.51 -7.54 9.43
C LYS A 246 17.72 -7.18 10.29
N LEU A 247 17.57 -6.34 11.30
CA LEU A 247 18.64 -5.96 12.22
C LEU A 247 19.15 -7.16 13.01
N TYR A 248 18.26 -8.05 13.45
CA TYR A 248 18.62 -9.29 14.13
C TYR A 248 19.44 -10.22 13.23
N ASN A 249 19.01 -10.38 11.97
CA ASN A 249 19.72 -11.20 10.99
C ASN A 249 21.08 -10.58 10.60
N GLU A 250 21.16 -9.26 10.46
CA GLU A 250 22.43 -8.54 10.25
C GLU A 250 23.39 -8.74 11.43
N GLN A 251 22.91 -8.62 12.67
CA GLN A 251 23.71 -8.89 13.88
C GLN A 251 24.17 -10.34 13.96
N LEU A 252 23.30 -11.30 13.63
CA LEU A 252 23.68 -12.71 13.58
C LEU A 252 24.75 -12.97 12.51
N ASP A 253 24.66 -12.33 11.35
CA ASP A 253 25.67 -12.44 10.30
C ASP A 253 27.02 -11.83 10.75
N ASP A 254 27.01 -10.68 11.42
CA ASP A 254 28.21 -10.03 11.98
C ASP A 254 28.87 -10.88 13.07
N GLU A 255 28.09 -11.40 14.03
CA GLU A 255 28.58 -12.29 15.09
C GLU A 255 29.15 -13.60 14.51
N GLN A 256 28.55 -14.12 13.44
CA GLN A 256 29.06 -15.29 12.73
C GLN A 256 30.37 -14.97 11.99
N GLN A 257 30.51 -13.81 11.36
CA GLN A 257 31.76 -13.40 10.71
C GLN A 257 32.89 -13.19 11.72
N ASP A 258 32.61 -12.57 12.86
CA ASP A 258 33.57 -12.39 13.94
C ASP A 258 34.01 -13.74 14.51
N ALA A 259 33.06 -14.66 14.72
CA ALA A 259 33.38 -16.01 15.20
C ALA A 259 34.21 -16.82 14.18
N LEU A 260 33.92 -16.70 12.88
CA LEU A 260 34.75 -17.28 11.81
C LEU A 260 36.16 -16.70 11.79
N THR A 261 36.29 -15.38 11.96
CA THR A 261 37.57 -14.68 11.97
C THR A 261 38.41 -15.08 13.19
N ALA A 262 37.78 -15.15 14.37
CA ALA A 262 38.40 -15.61 15.60
C ALA A 262 38.84 -17.08 15.48
N PHE A 263 37.98 -17.96 14.96
CA PHE A 263 38.32 -19.37 14.72
C PHE A 263 39.48 -19.50 13.73
N THR A 264 39.45 -18.77 12.61
CA THR A 264 40.53 -18.78 11.61
C THR A 264 41.85 -18.32 12.22
N THR A 265 41.82 -17.34 13.11
CA THR A 265 43.00 -16.86 13.84
C THR A 265 43.55 -17.95 14.77
N ILE A 266 42.68 -18.62 15.55
CA ILE A 266 43.06 -19.75 16.40
C ILE A 266 43.66 -20.87 15.55
N ALA A 267 43.00 -21.26 14.46
CA ALA A 267 43.47 -22.32 13.57
C ALA A 267 44.87 -22.03 13.00
N ASN A 268 45.12 -20.80 12.56
CA ASN A 268 46.42 -20.39 12.03
C ASN A 268 47.52 -20.42 13.11
N LEU A 269 47.21 -20.03 14.36
CA LEU A 269 48.18 -20.11 15.47
C LEU A 269 48.56 -21.56 15.84
N PHE A 270 47.64 -22.49 15.60
CA PHE A 270 47.82 -23.91 15.89
C PHE A 270 48.56 -24.65 14.77
N GLN A 271 48.60 -24.11 13.56
CA GLN A 271 49.29 -24.74 12.44
C GLN A 271 50.80 -24.92 12.67
N ASP A 272 51.44 -23.99 13.40
CA ASP A 272 52.88 -23.98 13.63
C ASP A 272 53.33 -24.88 14.80
N LYS A 273 52.40 -25.24 15.67
CA LYS A 273 52.67 -26.05 16.86
C LYS A 273 51.94 -27.37 16.67
N GLN A 274 52.64 -28.48 16.47
CA GLN A 274 51.96 -29.78 16.38
C GLN A 274 51.25 -30.10 17.70
N ILE A 275 49.99 -29.72 17.82
CA ILE A 275 49.23 -29.84 19.06
C ILE A 275 48.47 -31.16 19.02
N SER A 276 48.89 -32.11 19.87
CA SER A 276 48.20 -33.39 20.05
C SER A 276 47.04 -33.32 21.04
N GLN A 277 46.96 -32.25 21.85
CA GLN A 277 45.91 -32.02 22.84
C GLN A 277 45.56 -30.54 22.93
N ILE A 278 44.30 -30.20 22.70
CA ILE A 278 43.78 -28.84 22.89
C ILE A 278 43.65 -28.59 24.39
N ASP A 279 44.19 -27.46 24.86
CA ASP A 279 44.03 -27.04 26.26
C ASP A 279 42.54 -26.89 26.61
N PRO A 280 42.07 -27.38 27.78
CA PRO A 280 40.64 -27.32 28.14
C PRO A 280 40.05 -25.90 28.11
N ALA A 281 40.83 -24.86 28.43
CA ALA A 281 40.34 -23.48 28.38
C ALA A 281 40.16 -22.98 26.93
N LEU A 282 40.95 -23.51 25.98
CA LEU A 282 40.75 -23.22 24.57
C LEU A 282 39.62 -24.06 23.96
N SER A 283 39.46 -25.30 24.41
CA SER A 283 38.36 -26.18 24.02
C SER A 283 37.02 -25.48 24.25
N THR A 284 36.82 -24.91 25.45
CA THR A 284 35.60 -24.15 25.77
C THR A 284 35.45 -22.89 24.91
N GLN A 285 36.54 -22.17 24.59
CA GLN A 285 36.49 -21.04 23.65
C GLN A 285 36.06 -21.49 22.24
N ILE A 286 36.59 -22.60 21.74
CA ILE A 286 36.20 -23.16 20.42
C ILE A 286 34.74 -23.61 20.44
N ASP A 287 34.23 -24.14 21.54
CA ASP A 287 32.81 -24.50 21.67
C ASP A 287 31.91 -23.25 21.70
N THR A 288 32.33 -22.17 22.36
CA THR A 288 31.59 -20.90 22.29
C THR A 288 31.58 -20.32 20.86
N LEU A 289 32.67 -20.46 20.10
CA LEU A 289 32.71 -20.07 18.69
C LEU A 289 31.82 -20.98 17.84
N SER A 290 31.81 -22.29 18.11
CA SER A 290 30.94 -23.25 17.43
C SER A 290 29.46 -22.90 17.66
N ALA A 291 29.09 -22.57 18.90
CA ALA A 291 27.75 -22.14 19.25
C ALA A 291 27.35 -20.84 18.53
N LYS A 292 28.23 -19.83 18.48
CA LYS A 292 28.01 -18.57 17.75
C LYS A 292 27.82 -18.78 16.24
N LEU A 293 28.46 -19.80 15.69
CA LEU A 293 28.32 -20.18 14.28
C LEU A 293 27.10 -21.06 14.01
N GLY A 294 26.38 -21.49 15.05
CA GLY A 294 25.27 -22.43 14.95
C GLY A 294 25.73 -23.84 14.55
N ILE A 295 26.94 -24.23 14.95
CA ILE A 295 27.56 -25.53 14.67
C ILE A 295 27.56 -26.35 15.97
N PRO A 296 27.32 -27.67 15.93
CA PRO A 296 27.43 -28.52 17.12
C PRO A 296 28.79 -28.39 17.82
N ALA A 297 28.78 -28.32 19.15
CA ALA A 297 30.00 -28.29 19.97
C ALA A 297 30.92 -29.46 19.63
N GLY A 298 32.24 -29.24 19.68
CA GLY A 298 33.25 -30.22 19.29
C GLY A 298 33.51 -30.35 17.78
N THR A 299 32.65 -29.83 16.88
CA THR A 299 32.88 -29.93 15.42
C THR A 299 34.15 -29.18 14.99
N LEU A 300 34.33 -27.95 15.48
CA LEU A 300 35.52 -27.15 15.20
C LEU A 300 36.78 -27.70 15.88
N GLN A 301 36.64 -28.33 17.05
CA GLN A 301 37.75 -29.00 17.75
C GLN A 301 38.22 -30.21 16.93
N ASN A 302 37.29 -31.03 16.45
CA ASN A 302 37.60 -32.14 15.57
C ASN A 302 38.25 -31.66 14.27
N ALA A 303 37.77 -30.56 13.68
CA ALA A 303 38.38 -29.97 12.50
C ALA A 303 39.85 -29.55 12.74
N LEU A 304 40.14 -28.90 13.88
CA LEU A 304 41.50 -28.51 14.25
C LEU A 304 42.43 -29.70 14.50
N LEU A 305 41.93 -30.77 15.11
CA LEU A 305 42.70 -31.98 15.41
C LEU A 305 42.95 -32.85 14.16
N THR A 306 42.03 -32.81 13.18
CA THR A 306 42.13 -33.61 11.95
C THR A 306 42.90 -32.91 10.84
N GLN A 307 42.98 -31.59 10.85
CA GLN A 307 43.83 -30.85 9.94
C GLN A 307 45.30 -31.01 10.33
N GLY A 308 46.09 -31.60 9.43
CA GLY A 308 47.54 -31.69 9.57
C GLY A 308 48.24 -30.33 9.46
N LYS A 309 49.49 -30.28 8.99
CA LYS A 309 50.28 -29.04 8.81
C LYS A 309 49.73 -28.07 7.74
N GLU A 310 48.51 -28.26 7.26
CA GLU A 310 47.96 -27.52 6.14
C GLU A 310 47.33 -26.20 6.60
N LYS A 311 47.50 -25.13 5.82
CA LYS A 311 47.02 -23.81 6.20
C LYS A 311 45.55 -23.67 5.87
N ILE A 312 44.70 -23.33 6.84
CA ILE A 312 43.33 -22.93 6.51
C ILE A 312 43.37 -21.56 5.85
N LEU A 313 42.91 -21.49 4.61
CA LEU A 313 42.75 -20.24 3.87
C LEU A 313 41.43 -19.56 4.22
N ALA A 314 40.35 -20.34 4.31
CA ALA A 314 39.06 -19.89 4.80
C ALA A 314 38.17 -21.09 5.14
N PRO A 315 37.48 -21.10 6.30
CA PRO A 315 36.30 -21.91 6.50
C PRO A 315 35.11 -21.29 5.77
N ILE A 316 34.36 -22.09 5.01
CA ILE A 316 33.08 -21.71 4.40
C ILE A 316 31.99 -22.56 5.03
N SER A 317 30.98 -21.91 5.60
CA SER A 317 29.75 -22.57 6.04
C SER A 317 28.73 -22.51 4.90
N VAL A 318 28.17 -23.66 4.53
CA VAL A 318 27.12 -23.80 3.53
C VAL A 318 25.93 -24.46 4.21
N THR A 319 24.75 -23.85 4.11
CA THR A 319 23.52 -24.50 4.56
C THR A 319 23.11 -25.54 3.52
N ASN A 320 22.86 -26.77 3.95
CA ASN A 320 22.40 -27.86 3.11
C ASN A 320 20.88 -27.85 2.98
N GLU A 321 20.35 -28.60 2.02
CA GLU A 321 18.92 -28.64 1.68
C GLU A 321 17.99 -29.07 2.84
N THR A 322 18.56 -29.67 3.88
CA THR A 322 17.83 -30.09 5.10
C THR A 322 17.86 -29.06 6.22
N GLY A 323 18.46 -27.88 6.00
CA GLY A 323 18.65 -26.84 7.01
C GLY A 323 19.82 -27.08 7.96
N GLY A 324 20.63 -28.12 7.73
CA GLY A 324 21.90 -28.34 8.41
C GLY A 324 23.01 -27.46 7.86
N LYS A 325 24.06 -27.18 8.65
CA LYS A 325 25.24 -26.41 8.20
C LYS A 325 26.41 -27.37 7.92
N ASP A 326 26.84 -27.44 6.67
CA ASP A 326 28.06 -28.13 6.25
C ASP A 326 29.22 -27.12 6.25
N ILE A 327 30.37 -27.51 6.82
CA ILE A 327 31.55 -26.63 6.90
C ILE A 327 32.64 -27.19 6.01
N TYR A 328 33.07 -26.38 5.05
CA TYR A 328 34.16 -26.66 4.15
C TYR A 328 35.40 -25.89 4.61
N PHE A 329 36.48 -26.59 4.87
CA PHE A 329 37.77 -25.95 5.14
C PHE A 329 38.62 -26.01 3.88
N PHE A 330 39.00 -24.85 3.35
CA PHE A 330 39.96 -24.78 2.26
C PHE A 330 41.36 -24.77 2.86
N THR A 331 42.09 -25.87 2.67
CA THR A 331 43.47 -25.99 3.15
C THR A 331 44.47 -25.79 2.00
N GLN A 332 45.58 -25.11 2.27
CA GLN A 332 46.72 -25.04 1.35
C GLN A 332 47.78 -26.04 1.82
N GLY A 333 47.88 -27.16 1.11
CA GLY A 333 48.92 -28.17 1.30
C GLY A 333 50.10 -27.97 0.33
N ALA A 334 51.32 -28.29 0.77
CA ALA A 334 52.46 -28.39 -0.14
C ALA A 334 52.33 -29.68 -0.96
N VAL A 335 52.28 -29.58 -2.29
CA VAL A 335 52.35 -30.75 -3.19
C VAL A 335 53.73 -31.38 -3.00
N ARG A 336 53.81 -32.48 -2.25
CA ARG A 336 54.99 -33.34 -2.26
C ARG A 336 54.96 -34.13 -3.57
N SER A 337 55.73 -33.70 -4.57
CA SER A 337 56.13 -34.59 -5.65
C SER A 337 56.91 -35.75 -5.03
N VAL A 338 56.37 -36.96 -5.16
CA VAL A 338 57.03 -38.20 -4.77
C VAL A 338 58.24 -38.44 -5.66
#